data_AF-A0A0K1PZ26-F1
#
_entry.id   AF-A0A0K1PZ26-F1
#
_cell.length_a   1.000
_cell.length_b   1.000
_cell.length_c   1.000
_cell.angle_alpha   90.00
_cell.angle_beta   90.00
_cell.angle_gamma   90.00
#
_symmetry.space_group_name_H-M   'P 1'
#
loop_
_entity.id
_entity.type
_entity.pdbx_description
1 polymer ?
#
loop_
_entity_poly.entity_id
_entity_poly.type
_entity_poly.pdbx_seq_one_letter_code
_entity_poly.pdbx_strand_id
1 'polypeptide(L)'
;MSGGARSVAFRESFPLLAMFASGVVAVVACGSDLSVIGRNVTGADGGLSPNELDAGAIDGAGGGDGGGDGGGGDPGVHGDDVDAGVVLQGGCAPASFATVIDAKSEGAVGDGVTDDTVAIQNAITKVVGTGGAVTIPDGTYLVAPPSQGGQALTIASGMTLKLSSGAVLKAKPGGPESAALIAIRGPNVNVVGGTIAGDRASHTGTGDVGVGISIIGSANVSLDGVTIEGFWSDGVAIRGASNITLCGVLAQHNRRRGVGIESVEGFTATNSSFSNTYGAAPAAGLSIEAVAGDTVHNVSVRGSGAAGNSGGGIVISTIPDPTSKAFEMTFSDARVVANQGNGFTLVGATAVKILASQIRDNRGDGIAFDDRATSNLANGNTITGNGGVPIRDPSGANETSNNSF
;
A
#
# COMPACT_ATOMS: atom_id res chain seq x y z
N MET A 1 40.73 42.50 -22.43
CA MET A 1 40.91 43.65 -21.51
C MET A 1 39.52 43.99 -20.98
N SER A 2 39.12 43.43 -19.82
CA SER A 2 39.05 44.14 -18.52
C SER A 2 38.13 45.38 -18.59
N GLY A 3 37.02 45.51 -17.87
CA GLY A 3 36.45 44.77 -16.74
C GLY A 3 35.41 45.64 -16.05
N GLY A 4 34.65 45.08 -15.10
CA GLY A 4 34.03 45.87 -14.04
C GLY A 4 32.62 45.46 -13.60
N ALA A 5 32.56 44.56 -12.63
CA ALA A 5 31.41 44.38 -11.75
C ALA A 5 31.31 45.54 -10.75
N ARG A 6 30.09 45.98 -10.43
CA ARG A 6 29.80 46.81 -9.25
C ARG A 6 28.65 46.19 -8.47
N SER A 7 29.03 45.57 -7.35
CA SER A 7 28.17 45.17 -6.23
C SER A 7 27.74 46.42 -5.46
N VAL A 8 26.45 46.52 -5.15
CA VAL A 8 25.89 47.53 -4.25
C VAL A 8 25.70 46.89 -2.89
N ALA A 9 26.40 47.42 -1.88
CA ALA A 9 26.22 47.12 -0.47
C ALA A 9 25.34 48.20 0.16
N PHE A 10 24.36 47.81 0.98
CA PHE A 10 23.74 48.68 1.97
C PHE A 10 23.88 48.05 3.35
N ARG A 11 24.32 48.89 4.29
CA ARG A 11 24.54 48.63 5.70
C ARG A 11 23.23 48.74 6.50
N GLU A 12 23.35 48.35 7.77
CA GLU A 12 22.55 48.67 8.97
C GLU A 12 21.85 47.43 9.57
N SER A 13 21.77 47.16 10.87
CA SER A 13 22.39 47.60 12.13
C SER A 13 21.96 46.54 13.18
N PHE A 14 22.82 46.17 14.13
CA PHE A 14 22.56 45.25 15.26
C PHE A 14 21.52 45.82 16.28
N PRO A 15 20.80 45.03 17.12
CA PRO A 15 21.41 44.41 18.31
C PRO A 15 20.88 43.05 18.80
N LEU A 16 21.66 42.58 19.78
CA LEU A 16 21.67 41.38 20.60
C LEU A 16 20.41 41.12 21.45
N LEU A 17 20.05 39.84 21.58
CA LEU A 17 19.64 39.06 22.76
C LEU A 17 18.70 39.68 23.83
N ALA A 18 17.53 39.04 24.02
CA ALA A 18 16.87 38.92 25.32
C ALA A 18 16.17 37.55 25.45
N MET A 19 16.64 36.73 26.39
CA MET A 19 15.91 35.59 26.95
C MET A 19 14.73 36.11 27.78
N PHE A 20 13.53 35.54 27.60
CA PHE A 20 12.52 35.46 28.64
C PHE A 20 11.86 34.09 28.62
N ALA A 21 12.09 33.34 29.70
CA ALA A 21 11.21 32.27 30.14
C ALA A 21 9.98 32.89 30.79
N SER A 22 8.77 32.40 30.45
CA SER A 22 7.61 32.25 31.34
C SER A 22 6.44 31.71 30.52
N GLY A 23 5.90 30.56 30.95
CA GLY A 23 4.76 29.93 30.30
C GLY A 23 3.44 30.63 30.62
N VAL A 24 2.54 30.61 29.63
CA VAL A 24 1.11 30.30 29.73
C VAL A 24 0.70 29.94 28.29
N VAL A 25 0.34 28.69 28.01
CA VAL A 25 -0.38 28.36 26.76
C VAL A 25 -1.85 28.21 27.12
N ALA A 26 -2.64 29.14 26.60
CA ALA A 26 -4.08 29.14 26.67
C ALA A 26 -4.63 27.96 25.84
N VAL A 27 -5.59 27.26 26.44
CA VAL A 27 -6.48 26.32 25.78
C VAL A 27 -7.32 27.09 24.75
N VAL A 28 -7.18 26.74 23.48
CA VAL A 28 -8.19 27.02 22.46
C VAL A 28 -8.73 25.69 21.99
N ALA A 29 -9.90 25.33 22.51
CA ALA A 29 -10.71 24.25 21.98
C ALA A 29 -11.38 24.75 20.69
N CYS A 30 -11.21 24.03 19.59
CA CYS A 30 -12.14 24.05 18.47
C CYS A 30 -12.40 22.59 18.10
N GLY A 31 -13.66 22.18 18.26
CA GLY A 31 -14.09 20.81 18.05
C GLY A 31 -14.44 20.52 16.60
N SER A 32 -14.32 19.25 16.24
CA SER A 32 -15.16 18.58 15.26
C SER A 32 -15.00 17.06 15.43
N ASP A 33 -16.07 16.44 15.92
CA ASP A 33 -16.57 15.09 15.67
C ASP A 33 -15.57 13.94 15.49
N LEU A 34 -15.38 13.20 16.59
CA LEU A 34 -14.81 11.86 16.61
C LEU A 34 -15.97 10.84 16.63
N SER A 35 -16.41 10.35 15.47
CA SER A 35 -17.31 9.21 15.38
C SER A 35 -16.50 7.91 15.52
N VAL A 36 -16.37 7.43 16.76
CA VAL A 36 -15.90 6.07 17.05
C VAL A 36 -17.03 5.10 16.70
N ILE A 37 -16.95 4.44 15.54
CA ILE A 37 -17.79 3.27 15.26
C ILE A 37 -17.05 2.04 15.80
N GLY A 38 -17.14 1.83 17.10
CA GLY A 38 -16.83 0.55 17.73
C GLY A 38 -18.14 -0.24 17.88
N ARG A 39 -18.35 -1.26 17.06
CA ARG A 39 -19.40 -2.26 17.34
C ARG A 39 -18.78 -3.38 18.15
N ASN A 40 -19.01 -3.33 19.46
CA ASN A 40 -18.96 -4.50 20.34
C ASN A 40 -20.05 -5.48 19.91
N VAL A 41 -19.68 -6.71 19.60
CA VAL A 41 -20.59 -7.86 19.64
C VAL A 41 -20.03 -8.82 20.69
N THR A 42 -20.73 -8.94 21.82
CA THR A 42 -20.51 -9.95 22.85
C THR A 42 -21.76 -10.84 22.96
N GLY A 43 -21.54 -12.15 23.16
CA GLY A 43 -22.57 -13.16 23.47
C GLY A 43 -22.66 -14.25 22.40
N ALA A 44 -21.94 -15.37 22.53
CA ALA A 44 -22.26 -16.58 23.33
C ALA A 44 -23.31 -17.50 22.65
N ASP A 45 -22.86 -18.66 22.15
CA ASP A 45 -23.27 -20.00 22.62
C ASP A 45 -22.86 -21.13 21.65
N GLY A 46 -22.54 -22.29 22.24
CA GLY A 46 -22.78 -23.60 21.61
C GLY A 46 -21.57 -24.32 21.03
N GLY A 47 -20.83 -25.04 21.88
CA GLY A 47 -19.68 -25.84 21.47
C GLY A 47 -19.98 -27.15 20.76
N LEU A 48 -18.95 -27.72 20.15
CA LEU A 48 -18.68 -29.15 20.04
C LEU A 48 -17.15 -29.34 19.90
N SER A 49 -16.60 -30.32 20.61
CA SER A 49 -15.26 -30.90 20.45
C SER A 49 -15.41 -32.43 20.41
N PRO A 50 -14.34 -33.23 20.24
CA PRO A 50 -13.21 -33.15 19.29
C PRO A 50 -13.02 -34.49 18.54
N ASN A 51 -12.04 -34.58 17.63
CA ASN A 51 -11.17 -35.74 17.32
C ASN A 51 -10.21 -35.28 16.20
N GLU A 52 -8.89 -35.10 16.44
CA GLU A 52 -7.80 -36.12 16.45
C GLU A 52 -7.70 -36.88 15.11
N LEU A 53 -6.58 -37.04 14.38
CA LEU A 53 -5.11 -36.83 14.42
C LEU A 53 -4.68 -36.76 12.91
N ASP A 54 -3.52 -36.32 12.44
CA ASP A 54 -2.15 -36.70 12.82
C ASP A 54 -1.13 -35.78 12.11
N ALA A 55 0.04 -35.64 12.73
CA ALA A 55 1.18 -34.83 12.33
C ALA A 55 2.07 -35.54 11.29
N GLY A 56 2.84 -34.77 10.52
CA GLY A 56 3.85 -35.37 9.63
C GLY A 56 4.70 -34.39 8.81
N ALA A 57 5.74 -33.88 9.46
CA ALA A 57 7.08 -33.58 8.92
C ALA A 57 7.34 -32.39 7.98
N ILE A 58 8.50 -31.81 8.31
CA ILE A 58 9.23 -30.67 7.76
C ILE A 58 10.27 -31.23 6.77
N ASP A 59 10.41 -30.63 5.58
CA ASP A 59 11.67 -30.30 4.87
C ASP A 59 11.27 -29.53 3.60
N GLY A 60 11.84 -28.39 3.20
CA GLY A 60 13.23 -28.27 2.77
C GLY A 60 13.21 -27.66 1.36
N ALA A 61 14.09 -26.71 1.09
CA ALA A 61 14.12 -25.89 -0.13
C ALA A 61 14.21 -26.68 -1.46
N GLY A 62 13.62 -26.15 -2.53
CA GLY A 62 13.88 -26.60 -3.90
C GLY A 62 12.86 -26.04 -4.90
N GLY A 63 13.33 -25.25 -5.86
CA GLY A 63 12.49 -24.66 -6.91
C GLY A 63 11.90 -25.66 -7.90
N GLY A 64 10.87 -25.19 -8.61
CA GLY A 64 10.28 -25.91 -9.74
C GLY A 64 8.91 -25.34 -10.08
N ASP A 65 8.85 -24.58 -11.17
CA ASP A 65 7.62 -24.20 -11.87
C ASP A 65 6.76 -25.44 -12.16
N GLY A 66 5.46 -25.30 -11.95
CA GLY A 66 4.47 -26.32 -12.26
C GLY A 66 3.08 -25.71 -12.14
N GLY A 67 2.65 -25.05 -13.22
CA GLY A 67 1.30 -24.53 -13.39
C GLY A 67 0.25 -25.60 -13.09
N GLY A 68 -0.81 -25.15 -12.44
CA GLY A 68 -1.91 -25.96 -11.98
C GLY A 68 -3.06 -25.02 -11.64
N ASP A 69 -3.58 -24.36 -12.68
CA ASP A 69 -4.75 -23.51 -12.68
C ASP A 69 -5.98 -24.39 -12.37
N GLY A 70 -6.12 -24.73 -11.09
CA GLY A 70 -7.29 -25.38 -10.56
C GLY A 70 -8.33 -24.32 -10.24
N GLY A 71 -9.30 -24.15 -11.14
CA GLY A 71 -10.49 -23.34 -10.89
C GLY A 71 -11.12 -23.71 -9.55
N GLY A 72 -11.09 -22.77 -8.61
CA GLY A 72 -11.74 -22.87 -7.32
C GLY A 72 -12.16 -21.47 -6.95
N GLY A 73 -13.48 -21.27 -6.80
CA GLY A 73 -14.03 -20.00 -6.34
C GLY A 73 -13.34 -19.55 -5.05
N ASP A 74 -13.19 -18.23 -4.91
CA ASP A 74 -12.65 -17.60 -3.71
C ASP A 74 -13.39 -18.15 -2.48
N PRO A 75 -12.71 -18.82 -1.53
CA PRO A 75 -13.36 -19.27 -0.31
C PRO A 75 -13.74 -18.03 0.48
N GLY A 76 -14.98 -17.60 0.28
CA GLY A 76 -15.57 -16.47 0.97
C GLY A 76 -15.44 -16.66 2.47
N VAL A 77 -15.05 -15.56 3.13
CA VAL A 77 -14.94 -15.38 4.57
C VAL A 77 -13.72 -16.05 5.19
N HIS A 78 -12.58 -15.34 5.15
CA HIS A 78 -11.56 -15.47 6.21
C HIS A 78 -12.19 -14.96 7.52
N GLY A 79 -11.79 -15.52 8.68
CA GLY A 79 -12.30 -15.08 10.00
C GLY A 79 -12.10 -13.58 10.24
N ASP A 80 -12.64 -13.06 11.36
CA ASP A 80 -12.63 -11.63 11.73
C ASP A 80 -11.39 -10.86 11.22
N ASP A 81 -11.64 -9.74 10.53
CA ASP A 81 -10.59 -8.92 9.93
C ASP A 81 -9.47 -8.63 10.93
N VAL A 82 -8.23 -8.89 10.53
CA VAL A 82 -7.08 -8.62 11.37
C VAL A 82 -6.63 -7.18 11.16
N ASP A 83 -6.67 -6.39 12.21
CA ASP A 83 -6.10 -5.06 12.23
C ASP A 83 -4.62 -5.11 12.63
N ALA A 84 -3.76 -4.47 11.84
CA ALA A 84 -2.36 -4.24 12.18
C ALA A 84 -2.20 -3.30 13.41
N GLY A 85 -3.26 -2.63 13.84
CA GLY A 85 -3.25 -1.63 14.91
C GLY A 85 -2.54 -0.34 14.47
N VAL A 86 -2.62 -0.04 13.17
CA VAL A 86 -2.07 1.18 12.57
C VAL A 86 -3.13 2.28 12.61
N VAL A 87 -2.76 3.45 13.11
CA VAL A 87 -3.65 4.62 13.05
C VAL A 87 -3.53 5.22 11.65
N LEU A 88 -4.55 5.04 10.81
CA LEU A 88 -4.58 5.60 9.46
C LEU A 88 -4.61 7.13 9.52
N GLN A 89 -3.63 7.77 8.89
CA GLN A 89 -3.57 9.24 8.80
C GLN A 89 -3.03 9.67 7.43
N GLY A 90 -3.90 10.36 6.68
CA GLY A 90 -3.55 11.03 5.44
C GLY A 90 -2.73 12.31 5.65
N GLY A 91 -2.52 13.07 4.58
CA GLY A 91 -1.90 14.39 4.59
C GLY A 91 -0.66 14.55 3.72
N CYS A 92 -0.54 13.83 2.61
CA CYS A 92 0.53 14.05 1.62
C CYS A 92 0.07 14.61 0.27
N ALA A 93 -1.23 14.72 0.03
CA ALA A 93 -1.75 15.42 -1.13
C ALA A 93 -1.87 16.95 -0.87
N PRO A 94 -1.87 17.79 -1.92
CA PRO A 94 -2.11 19.22 -1.79
C PRO A 94 -3.48 19.54 -1.18
N ALA A 95 -3.54 20.59 -0.34
CA ALA A 95 -4.78 21.00 0.33
C ALA A 95 -5.74 21.84 -0.54
N SER A 96 -5.24 22.44 -1.64
CA SER A 96 -6.03 23.33 -2.51
C SER A 96 -5.73 23.12 -3.99
N PHE A 97 -6.73 23.40 -4.83
CA PHE A 97 -6.69 23.19 -6.28
C PHE A 97 -7.18 24.44 -7.01
N ALA A 98 -6.53 24.78 -8.11
CA ALA A 98 -6.87 25.99 -8.90
C ALA A 98 -8.20 25.85 -9.65
N THR A 99 -8.53 24.63 -10.08
CA THR A 99 -9.74 24.29 -10.83
C THR A 99 -10.35 23.05 -10.20
N VAL A 100 -11.67 23.02 -10.02
CA VAL A 100 -12.39 21.84 -9.51
C VAL A 100 -13.56 21.52 -10.43
N ILE A 101 -13.62 20.28 -10.91
CA ILE A 101 -14.72 19.74 -11.72
C ILE A 101 -15.41 18.65 -10.91
N ASP A 102 -16.73 18.76 -10.73
CA ASP A 102 -17.54 17.73 -10.10
C ASP A 102 -17.88 16.65 -11.14
N ALA A 103 -17.63 15.37 -10.85
CA ALA A 103 -18.02 14.30 -11.77
C ALA A 103 -19.53 14.29 -12.07
N LYS A 104 -20.38 14.75 -11.14
CA LYS A 104 -21.82 14.86 -11.37
C LYS A 104 -22.17 15.94 -12.38
N SER A 105 -21.35 17.00 -12.53
CA SER A 105 -21.55 17.99 -13.60
C SER A 105 -21.26 17.42 -14.99
N GLU A 106 -20.54 16.29 -15.06
CA GLU A 106 -20.27 15.55 -16.29
C GLU A 106 -21.24 14.38 -16.52
N GLY A 107 -22.27 14.26 -15.66
CA GLY A 107 -23.33 13.25 -15.81
C GLY A 107 -23.14 11.98 -14.99
N ALA A 108 -22.15 11.91 -14.09
CA ALA A 108 -21.99 10.75 -13.22
C ALA A 108 -23.16 10.67 -12.22
N VAL A 109 -23.80 9.51 -12.09
CA VAL A 109 -25.02 9.30 -11.32
C VAL A 109 -24.74 8.78 -9.92
N GLY A 110 -23.76 7.90 -9.72
CA GLY A 110 -23.34 7.45 -8.39
C GLY A 110 -24.40 6.66 -7.60
N ASP A 111 -25.27 5.93 -8.31
CA ASP A 111 -26.39 5.14 -7.75
C ASP A 111 -26.07 3.64 -7.54
N GLY A 112 -24.84 3.22 -7.86
CA GLY A 112 -24.39 1.83 -7.80
C GLY A 112 -24.93 0.95 -8.91
N VAL A 113 -25.56 1.51 -9.94
CA VAL A 113 -26.19 0.78 -11.06
C VAL A 113 -25.76 1.35 -12.41
N THR A 114 -25.74 2.67 -12.54
CA THR A 114 -25.35 3.39 -13.75
C THR A 114 -23.85 3.25 -14.00
N ASP A 115 -23.47 2.99 -15.25
CA ASP A 115 -22.08 2.95 -15.68
C ASP A 115 -21.54 4.38 -15.83
N ASP A 116 -20.82 4.84 -14.80
CA ASP A 116 -20.34 6.22 -14.67
C ASP A 116 -18.98 6.45 -15.35
N THR A 117 -18.41 5.42 -16.00
CA THR A 117 -17.06 5.43 -16.58
C THR A 117 -16.83 6.64 -17.48
N VAL A 118 -17.72 6.88 -18.44
CA VAL A 118 -17.57 7.95 -19.43
C VAL A 118 -17.68 9.32 -18.78
N ALA A 119 -18.65 9.50 -17.87
CA ALA A 119 -18.84 10.77 -17.19
C ALA A 119 -17.62 11.14 -16.33
N ILE A 120 -17.10 10.19 -15.56
CA ILE A 120 -15.91 10.40 -14.73
C ILE A 120 -14.67 10.64 -15.60
N GLN A 121 -14.49 9.89 -16.69
CA GLN A 121 -13.36 10.11 -17.60
C GLN A 121 -13.43 11.47 -18.31
N ASN A 122 -14.62 11.97 -18.63
CA ASN A 122 -14.82 13.32 -19.16
C ASN A 122 -14.40 14.38 -18.14
N ALA A 123 -14.77 14.21 -16.86
CA ALA A 123 -14.35 15.10 -15.79
C ALA A 123 -12.81 15.14 -15.66
N ILE A 124 -12.18 13.97 -15.66
CA ILE A 124 -10.72 13.82 -15.61
C ILE A 124 -10.07 14.58 -16.78
N THR A 125 -10.56 14.36 -17.99
CA THR A 125 -10.00 14.95 -19.22
C THR A 125 -9.97 16.48 -19.17
N LYS A 126 -10.93 17.12 -18.48
CA LYS A 126 -11.00 18.59 -18.35
C LYS A 126 -9.91 19.19 -17.45
N VAL A 127 -9.29 18.43 -16.56
CA VAL A 127 -8.30 18.94 -15.59
C VAL A 127 -6.87 18.45 -15.83
N VAL A 128 -6.65 17.56 -16.80
CA VAL A 128 -5.32 17.05 -17.14
C VAL A 128 -4.32 18.18 -17.38
N GLY A 129 -3.18 18.14 -16.70
CA GLY A 129 -2.09 19.10 -16.84
C GLY A 129 -2.36 20.49 -16.26
N THR A 130 -3.54 20.72 -15.69
CA THR A 130 -3.94 22.04 -15.17
C THR A 130 -3.53 22.27 -13.71
N GLY A 131 -3.17 21.21 -12.98
CA GLY A 131 -3.06 21.21 -11.51
C GLY A 131 -4.43 21.21 -10.80
N GLY A 132 -5.53 21.07 -11.55
CA GLY A 132 -6.88 21.01 -11.02
C GLY A 132 -7.26 19.65 -10.43
N ALA A 133 -8.49 19.58 -9.94
CA ALA A 133 -9.05 18.38 -9.33
C ALA A 133 -10.38 17.98 -9.95
N VAL A 134 -10.63 16.67 -9.98
CA VAL A 134 -11.97 16.10 -10.11
C VAL A 134 -12.46 15.72 -8.72
N THR A 135 -13.65 16.16 -8.33
CA THR A 135 -14.32 15.68 -7.12
C THR A 135 -15.34 14.61 -7.43
N ILE A 136 -15.32 13.52 -6.66
CA ILE A 136 -16.33 12.46 -6.66
C ILE A 136 -17.15 12.60 -5.36
N PRO A 137 -18.37 13.17 -5.42
CA PRO A 137 -19.26 13.27 -4.25
C PRO A 137 -19.71 11.92 -3.71
N ASP A 138 -20.42 11.92 -2.58
CA ASP A 138 -20.90 10.69 -1.96
C ASP A 138 -21.81 9.91 -2.95
N GLY A 139 -21.65 8.60 -2.96
CA GLY A 139 -22.34 7.72 -3.90
C GLY A 139 -21.49 6.52 -4.29
N THR A 140 -22.11 5.55 -4.97
CA THR A 140 -21.40 4.40 -5.54
C THR A 140 -21.39 4.52 -7.04
N TYR A 141 -20.22 4.60 -7.64
CA TYR A 141 -20.04 4.84 -9.07
C TYR A 141 -19.52 3.57 -9.69
N LEU A 142 -20.34 2.89 -10.49
CA LEU A 142 -19.86 1.73 -11.23
C LEU A 142 -18.97 2.20 -12.37
N VAL A 143 -17.79 1.59 -12.48
CA VAL A 143 -16.87 1.83 -13.59
C VAL A 143 -16.47 0.50 -14.23
N ALA A 144 -16.34 0.50 -15.55
CA ALA A 144 -16.09 -0.67 -16.36
C ALA A 144 -14.94 -0.41 -17.33
N PRO A 145 -14.07 -1.39 -17.58
CA PRO A 145 -13.08 -1.25 -18.64
C PRO A 145 -13.80 -1.21 -20.01
N PRO A 146 -13.24 -0.49 -20.99
CA PRO A 146 -13.79 -0.45 -22.34
C PRO A 146 -13.62 -1.78 -23.10
N SER A 147 -12.65 -2.63 -22.70
CA SER A 147 -12.35 -3.93 -23.33
C SER A 147 -11.51 -4.82 -22.41
N GLN A 148 -11.36 -6.10 -22.79
CA GLN A 148 -10.45 -7.06 -22.11
C GLN A 148 -9.03 -6.49 -22.04
N GLY A 149 -8.39 -6.54 -20.88
CA GLY A 149 -7.06 -6.00 -20.63
C GLY A 149 -6.95 -4.47 -20.62
N GLY A 150 -8.07 -3.74 -20.74
CA GLY A 150 -8.10 -2.29 -20.67
C GLY A 150 -8.16 -1.75 -19.23
N GLN A 151 -7.99 -0.44 -19.07
CA GLN A 151 -8.24 0.26 -17.81
C GLN A 151 -9.59 0.97 -17.83
N ALA A 152 -10.29 1.03 -16.68
CA ALA A 152 -11.57 1.74 -16.60
C ALA A 152 -11.39 3.27 -16.61
N LEU A 153 -10.50 3.79 -15.75
CA LEU A 153 -10.16 5.21 -15.68
C LEU A 153 -8.66 5.41 -15.93
N THR A 154 -8.32 6.37 -16.79
CA THR A 154 -6.94 6.82 -17.00
C THR A 154 -6.75 8.19 -16.34
N ILE A 155 -5.86 8.24 -15.35
CA ILE A 155 -5.45 9.46 -14.65
C ILE A 155 -4.12 9.91 -15.24
N ALA A 156 -4.15 11.07 -15.89
CA ALA A 156 -2.97 11.65 -16.54
C ALA A 156 -2.30 12.71 -15.65
N SER A 157 -1.19 13.26 -16.13
CA SER A 157 -0.32 14.15 -15.37
C SER A 157 -1.01 15.38 -14.80
N GLY A 158 -0.50 15.88 -13.67
CA GLY A 158 -0.80 17.21 -13.16
C GLY A 158 -2.26 17.41 -12.76
N MET A 159 -2.84 16.47 -12.03
CA MET A 159 -4.21 16.58 -11.53
C MET A 159 -4.43 15.80 -10.23
N THR A 160 -5.58 16.06 -9.59
CA THR A 160 -6.01 15.34 -8.38
C THR A 160 -7.38 14.70 -8.55
N LEU A 161 -7.50 13.40 -8.27
CA LEU A 161 -8.80 12.72 -8.15
C LEU A 161 -9.16 12.69 -6.67
N LYS A 162 -10.20 13.44 -6.27
CA LYS A 162 -10.61 13.58 -4.87
C LYS A 162 -11.98 12.94 -4.65
N LEU A 163 -12.01 11.84 -3.92
CA LEU A 163 -13.22 11.18 -3.49
C LEU A 163 -13.61 11.73 -2.12
N SER A 164 -14.90 12.00 -1.96
CA SER A 164 -15.49 12.21 -0.63
C SER A 164 -15.46 10.92 0.18
N SER A 165 -15.58 11.02 1.51
CA SER A 165 -15.49 9.86 2.40
C SER A 165 -16.58 8.80 2.13
N GLY A 166 -17.76 9.21 1.65
CA GLY A 166 -18.84 8.29 1.27
C GLY A 166 -18.85 7.92 -0.22
N ALA A 167 -17.84 8.33 -0.99
CA ALA A 167 -17.69 7.93 -2.38
C ALA A 167 -17.03 6.55 -2.52
N VAL A 168 -17.62 5.71 -3.36
CA VAL A 168 -17.10 4.41 -3.76
C VAL A 168 -16.98 4.36 -5.27
N LEU A 169 -15.76 4.27 -5.80
CA LEU A 169 -15.52 3.87 -7.20
C LEU A 169 -15.47 2.35 -7.26
N LYS A 170 -16.49 1.73 -7.84
CA LYS A 170 -16.68 0.28 -7.80
C LYS A 170 -16.52 -0.35 -9.18
N ALA A 171 -15.69 -1.39 -9.27
CA ALA A 171 -15.58 -2.21 -10.46
C ALA A 171 -16.92 -2.88 -10.80
N LYS A 172 -17.32 -2.80 -12.06
CA LYS A 172 -18.51 -3.46 -12.57
C LYS A 172 -18.29 -4.98 -12.64
N PRO A 173 -19.10 -5.81 -11.95
CA PRO A 173 -18.99 -7.27 -11.98
C PRO A 173 -19.15 -7.85 -13.39
N GLY A 174 -18.42 -8.93 -13.68
CA GLY A 174 -18.56 -9.67 -14.93
C GLY A 174 -18.17 -8.89 -16.20
N GLY A 175 -17.48 -7.76 -16.02
CA GLY A 175 -16.88 -7.02 -17.12
C GLY A 175 -15.72 -7.81 -17.75
N PRO A 176 -15.19 -7.33 -18.89
CA PRO A 176 -13.90 -7.81 -19.35
C PRO A 176 -12.87 -7.77 -18.22
N GLU A 177 -11.95 -8.73 -18.17
CA GLU A 177 -10.85 -8.73 -17.20
C GLU A 177 -10.08 -7.40 -17.37
N SER A 178 -10.28 -6.45 -16.45
CA SER A 178 -9.62 -5.14 -16.51
C SER A 178 -8.15 -5.34 -16.18
N ALA A 179 -7.23 -4.66 -16.87
CA ALA A 179 -5.86 -4.58 -16.36
C ALA A 179 -5.84 -3.82 -15.02
N ALA A 180 -6.55 -2.69 -14.93
CA ALA A 180 -6.73 -1.94 -13.70
C ALA A 180 -8.03 -1.12 -13.68
N LEU A 181 -8.58 -0.86 -12.48
CA LEU A 181 -9.68 0.10 -12.34
C LEU A 181 -9.19 1.52 -12.62
N ILE A 182 -8.08 1.90 -12.00
CA ILE A 182 -7.41 3.19 -12.19
C ILE A 182 -6.01 2.94 -12.73
N ALA A 183 -5.70 3.55 -13.87
CA ALA A 183 -4.36 3.59 -14.44
C ALA A 183 -3.80 5.02 -14.32
N ILE A 184 -2.77 5.19 -13.49
CA ILE A 184 -2.00 6.42 -13.41
C ILE A 184 -0.90 6.36 -14.49
N ARG A 185 -0.94 7.31 -15.42
CA ARG A 185 -0.07 7.40 -16.60
C ARG A 185 0.44 8.84 -16.73
N GLY A 186 1.42 9.19 -15.91
CA GLY A 186 2.08 10.48 -15.95
C GLY A 186 2.39 11.05 -14.57
N PRO A 187 3.23 12.09 -14.48
CA PRO A 187 3.69 12.61 -13.21
C PRO A 187 2.74 13.62 -12.54
N ASN A 188 2.98 13.87 -11.24
CA ASN A 188 2.29 14.89 -10.44
C ASN A 188 0.78 14.59 -10.31
N VAL A 189 0.47 13.41 -9.79
CA VAL A 189 -0.90 12.91 -9.62
C VAL A 189 -1.19 12.67 -8.16
N ASN A 190 -2.38 13.06 -7.69
CA ASN A 190 -2.85 12.72 -6.36
C ASN A 190 -4.20 11.99 -6.45
N VAL A 191 -4.38 10.94 -5.65
CA VAL A 191 -5.68 10.30 -5.43
C VAL A 191 -5.99 10.41 -3.94
N VAL A 192 -7.12 10.99 -3.59
CA VAL A 192 -7.42 11.42 -2.22
C VAL A 192 -8.77 10.89 -1.78
N GLY A 193 -8.81 10.26 -0.60
CA GLY A 193 -10.04 9.87 0.08
C GLY A 193 -10.82 8.73 -0.56
N GLY A 194 -11.97 8.44 0.05
CA GLY A 194 -12.97 7.50 -0.44
C GLY A 194 -12.50 6.05 -0.55
N THR A 195 -13.31 5.26 -1.24
CA THR A 195 -13.08 3.84 -1.46
C THR A 195 -12.98 3.51 -2.94
N ILE A 196 -11.99 2.70 -3.30
CA ILE A 196 -11.83 2.08 -4.60
C ILE A 196 -12.05 0.58 -4.38
N ALA A 197 -13.17 0.07 -4.89
CA ALA A 197 -13.64 -1.28 -4.63
C ALA A 197 -13.59 -2.14 -5.89
N GLY A 198 -12.97 -3.31 -5.80
CA GLY A 198 -12.93 -4.30 -6.85
C GLY A 198 -14.19 -5.16 -6.91
N ASP A 199 -14.17 -6.11 -7.84
CA ASP A 199 -15.29 -7.01 -8.12
C ASP A 199 -15.03 -8.44 -7.63
N ARG A 200 -13.98 -8.68 -6.82
CA ARG A 200 -13.49 -10.01 -6.41
C ARG A 200 -14.59 -11.00 -6.04
N ALA A 201 -15.52 -10.62 -5.15
CA ALA A 201 -16.59 -11.49 -4.67
C ALA A 201 -17.57 -11.94 -5.77
N SER A 202 -17.60 -11.21 -6.88
CA SER A 202 -18.46 -11.43 -8.05
C SER A 202 -17.65 -11.60 -9.34
N HIS A 203 -16.34 -11.83 -9.21
CA HIS A 203 -15.45 -11.89 -10.36
C HIS A 203 -15.68 -13.19 -11.12
N THR A 204 -15.77 -13.10 -12.45
CA THR A 204 -16.09 -14.24 -13.31
C THR A 204 -14.92 -14.66 -14.22
N GLY A 205 -13.84 -13.88 -14.25
CA GLY A 205 -12.60 -14.22 -14.95
C GLY A 205 -11.77 -15.26 -14.21
N THR A 206 -10.77 -15.79 -14.89
CA THR A 206 -9.84 -16.80 -14.34
C THR A 206 -8.39 -16.35 -14.39
N GLY A 207 -8.10 -15.19 -14.99
CA GLY A 207 -6.77 -14.62 -15.11
C GLY A 207 -6.27 -13.90 -13.84
N ASP A 208 -5.08 -13.32 -13.97
CA ASP A 208 -4.36 -12.62 -12.90
C ASP A 208 -4.42 -11.09 -13.00
N VAL A 209 -5.23 -10.56 -13.92
CA VAL A 209 -5.46 -9.12 -14.07
C VAL A 209 -6.62 -8.68 -13.17
N GLY A 210 -6.82 -7.37 -13.00
CA GLY A 210 -7.86 -6.83 -12.13
C GLY A 210 -7.26 -6.08 -10.94
N VAL A 211 -6.28 -5.22 -11.22
CA VAL A 211 -5.62 -4.38 -10.22
C VAL A 211 -6.51 -3.20 -9.83
N GLY A 212 -6.45 -2.75 -8.59
CA GLY A 212 -7.12 -1.51 -8.18
C GLY A 212 -6.51 -0.27 -8.83
N ILE A 213 -5.29 0.06 -8.42
CA ILE A 213 -4.53 1.20 -8.95
C ILE A 213 -3.22 0.71 -9.57
N SER A 214 -3.03 0.97 -10.86
CA SER A 214 -1.78 0.71 -11.59
C SER A 214 -1.00 2.00 -11.79
N ILE A 215 0.19 2.09 -11.21
CA ILE A 215 1.14 3.21 -11.33
C ILE A 215 2.33 2.74 -12.18
N ILE A 216 2.34 3.12 -13.46
CA ILE A 216 3.36 2.67 -14.41
C ILE A 216 4.01 3.87 -15.07
N GLY A 217 5.35 3.90 -15.13
CA GLY A 217 6.10 4.94 -15.86
C GLY A 217 5.79 6.35 -15.37
N SER A 218 5.54 6.51 -14.07
CA SER A 218 4.99 7.73 -13.47
C SER A 218 5.87 8.23 -12.34
N ALA A 219 5.82 9.54 -12.07
CA ALA A 219 6.65 10.15 -11.02
C ALA A 219 5.85 11.14 -10.16
N ASN A 220 6.22 11.32 -8.89
CA ASN A 220 5.52 12.25 -7.99
C ASN A 220 4.02 11.93 -7.88
N VAL A 221 3.71 10.73 -7.40
CA VAL A 221 2.33 10.27 -7.23
C VAL A 221 2.04 10.11 -5.74
N SER A 222 0.91 10.65 -5.27
CA SER A 222 0.44 10.43 -3.90
C SER A 222 -0.92 9.71 -3.88
N LEU A 223 -1.06 8.73 -3.00
CA LEU A 223 -2.35 8.19 -2.57
C LEU A 223 -2.55 8.57 -1.09
N ASP A 224 -3.63 9.29 -0.80
CA ASP A 224 -3.83 9.97 0.47
C ASP A 224 -5.20 9.64 1.08
N GLY A 225 -5.23 8.88 2.17
CA GLY A 225 -6.45 8.52 2.89
C GLY A 225 -7.41 7.66 2.07
N VAL A 226 -6.90 6.86 1.13
CA VAL A 226 -7.68 6.04 0.20
C VAL A 226 -7.82 4.61 0.73
N THR A 227 -9.03 4.07 0.67
CA THR A 227 -9.29 2.62 0.87
C THR A 227 -9.31 1.91 -0.48
N ILE A 228 -8.58 0.81 -0.62
CA ILE A 228 -8.42 0.03 -1.86
C ILE A 228 -8.69 -1.43 -1.53
N GLU A 229 -9.85 -1.94 -1.93
CA GLU A 229 -10.33 -3.22 -1.42
C GLU A 229 -10.94 -4.15 -2.46
N GLY A 230 -10.84 -5.45 -2.20
CA GLY A 230 -11.62 -6.47 -2.91
C GLY A 230 -11.25 -6.59 -4.39
N PHE A 231 -9.98 -6.40 -4.76
CA PHE A 231 -9.53 -6.60 -6.13
C PHE A 231 -9.20 -8.06 -6.43
N TRP A 232 -9.52 -8.49 -7.66
CA TRP A 232 -9.21 -9.83 -8.16
C TRP A 232 -7.71 -10.07 -8.31
N SER A 233 -6.90 -9.01 -8.37
CA SER A 233 -5.44 -9.10 -8.37
C SER A 233 -4.87 -8.29 -7.19
N ASP A 234 -3.97 -7.35 -7.45
CA ASP A 234 -3.39 -6.48 -6.44
C ASP A 234 -4.27 -5.26 -6.15
N GLY A 235 -4.18 -4.72 -4.93
CA GLY A 235 -4.76 -3.41 -4.62
C GLY A 235 -4.02 -2.30 -5.37
N VAL A 236 -2.70 -2.23 -5.20
CA VAL A 236 -1.83 -1.27 -5.91
C VAL A 236 -0.68 -2.01 -6.58
N ALA A 237 -0.41 -1.70 -7.84
CA ALA A 237 0.76 -2.20 -8.57
C ALA A 237 1.64 -1.04 -9.07
N ILE A 238 2.94 -1.09 -8.77
CA ILE A 238 3.93 -0.04 -9.09
C ILE A 238 5.06 -0.64 -9.95
N ARG A 239 5.32 -0.03 -11.11
CA ARG A 239 6.44 -0.41 -11.99
C ARG A 239 7.03 0.77 -12.74
N GLY A 240 8.36 0.84 -12.81
CA GLY A 240 9.10 1.87 -13.53
C GLY A 240 8.72 3.28 -13.08
N ALA A 241 8.53 3.46 -11.77
CA ALA A 241 8.00 4.70 -11.20
C ALA A 241 9.00 5.37 -10.27
N SER A 242 8.79 6.64 -9.92
CA SER A 242 9.63 7.33 -8.94
C SER A 242 8.86 8.29 -8.04
N ASN A 243 9.35 8.48 -6.82
CA ASN A 243 8.75 9.36 -5.82
C ASN A 243 7.24 9.08 -5.63
N ILE A 244 6.94 7.87 -5.16
CA ILE A 244 5.56 7.41 -4.89
C ILE A 244 5.30 7.46 -3.39
N THR A 245 4.19 8.07 -2.98
CA THR A 245 3.86 8.28 -1.57
C THR A 245 2.47 7.73 -1.23
N LEU A 246 2.38 6.94 -0.16
CA LEU A 246 1.14 6.49 0.45
C LEU A 246 1.02 7.08 1.87
N CYS A 247 -0.11 7.71 2.18
CA CYS A 247 -0.38 8.24 3.52
C CYS A 247 -1.77 7.84 3.97
N GLY A 248 -1.90 7.14 5.10
CA GLY A 248 -3.22 6.74 5.60
C GLY A 248 -3.96 5.79 4.67
N VAL A 249 -3.25 5.03 3.84
CA VAL A 249 -3.85 4.13 2.86
C VAL A 249 -4.20 2.80 3.53
N LEU A 250 -5.39 2.28 3.22
CA LEU A 250 -5.81 0.94 3.58
C LEU A 250 -5.95 0.10 2.31
N ALA A 251 -5.05 -0.86 2.09
CA ALA A 251 -5.17 -1.82 1.00
C ALA A 251 -5.53 -3.19 1.59
N GLN A 252 -6.73 -3.68 1.31
CA GLN A 252 -7.27 -4.83 2.04
C GLN A 252 -8.10 -5.81 1.19
N HIS A 253 -8.17 -7.08 1.59
CA HIS A 253 -9.07 -8.07 0.94
C HIS A 253 -8.76 -8.27 -0.55
N ASN A 254 -7.54 -7.97 -0.97
CA ASN A 254 -7.07 -8.15 -2.35
C ASN A 254 -6.60 -9.60 -2.56
N ARG A 255 -6.67 -10.09 -3.80
CA ARG A 255 -6.42 -11.51 -4.09
C ARG A 255 -4.95 -11.90 -3.97
N ARG A 256 -4.06 -11.04 -4.46
CA ARG A 256 -2.63 -11.34 -4.63
C ARG A 256 -1.74 -10.51 -3.72
N ARG A 257 -1.87 -9.19 -3.76
CA ARG A 257 -1.06 -8.25 -2.97
C ARG A 257 -1.90 -7.09 -2.49
N GLY A 258 -1.64 -6.58 -1.29
CA GLY A 258 -2.12 -5.25 -0.90
C GLY A 258 -1.45 -4.18 -1.78
N VAL A 259 -0.12 -4.15 -1.74
CA VAL A 259 0.74 -3.31 -2.60
C VAL A 259 1.86 -4.15 -3.20
N GLY A 260 1.99 -4.13 -4.53
CA GLY A 260 3.07 -4.77 -5.29
C GLY A 260 3.99 -3.73 -5.94
N ILE A 261 5.30 -3.90 -5.78
CA ILE A 261 6.34 -3.04 -6.35
C ILE A 261 7.34 -3.89 -7.14
N GLU A 262 7.41 -3.68 -8.45
CA GLU A 262 8.35 -4.38 -9.34
C GLU A 262 9.60 -3.52 -9.61
N SER A 263 9.42 -2.21 -9.82
CA SER A 263 10.53 -1.25 -9.89
C SER A 263 10.12 0.16 -9.45
N VAL A 264 10.97 0.76 -8.62
CA VAL A 264 10.77 2.13 -8.11
C VAL A 264 12.08 2.78 -7.65
N GLU A 265 12.18 4.08 -7.87
CA GLU A 265 13.15 4.96 -7.20
C GLU A 265 12.40 5.92 -6.26
N GLY A 266 12.48 5.70 -4.95
CA GLY A 266 11.74 6.54 -4.00
C GLY A 266 10.31 6.05 -3.81
N PHE A 267 10.08 5.29 -2.76
CA PHE A 267 8.74 4.95 -2.27
C PHE A 267 8.64 5.29 -0.79
N THR A 268 7.55 5.95 -0.40
CA THR A 268 7.24 6.24 1.00
C THR A 268 5.85 5.74 1.35
N ALA A 269 5.72 4.96 2.42
CA ALA A 269 4.44 4.67 3.03
C ALA A 269 4.45 5.14 4.49
N THR A 270 3.44 5.91 4.87
CA THR A 270 3.25 6.37 6.25
C THR A 270 1.85 6.05 6.74
N ASN A 271 1.74 5.62 8.00
CA ASN A 271 0.46 5.39 8.66
C ASN A 271 -0.51 4.56 7.82
N SER A 272 -0.02 3.56 7.08
CA SER A 272 -0.78 2.78 6.10
C SER A 272 -0.87 1.31 6.50
N SER A 273 -1.93 0.62 6.08
CA SER A 273 -2.22 -0.78 6.41
C SER A 273 -2.42 -1.61 5.14
N PHE A 274 -1.73 -2.74 5.07
CA PHE A 274 -1.78 -3.69 3.95
C PHE A 274 -2.19 -5.08 4.45
N SER A 275 -3.49 -5.35 4.48
CA SER A 275 -4.04 -6.39 5.37
C SER A 275 -5.05 -7.30 4.72
N ASN A 276 -5.27 -8.47 5.31
CA ASN A 276 -6.28 -9.44 4.90
C ASN A 276 -6.20 -9.79 3.39
N THR A 277 -5.00 -9.86 2.81
CA THR A 277 -4.79 -10.32 1.42
C THR A 277 -4.82 -11.85 1.40
N TYR A 278 -5.61 -12.46 0.53
CA TYR A 278 -5.78 -13.91 0.45
C TYR A 278 -6.23 -14.33 -0.95
N GLY A 279 -6.08 -15.60 -1.33
CA GLY A 279 -6.67 -16.17 -2.55
C GLY A 279 -5.66 -16.63 -3.60
N ALA A 280 -4.60 -15.86 -3.87
CA ALA A 280 -3.55 -16.26 -4.80
C ALA A 280 -2.17 -15.75 -4.37
N ALA A 281 -1.11 -16.51 -4.66
CA ALA A 281 0.25 -16.14 -4.30
C ALA A 281 0.66 -14.79 -4.94
N PRO A 282 1.48 -13.96 -4.24
CA PRO A 282 2.11 -14.24 -2.94
C PRO A 282 1.17 -14.05 -1.73
N ALA A 283 -0.07 -13.60 -1.93
CA ALA A 283 -1.04 -13.25 -0.88
C ALA A 283 -0.44 -12.35 0.21
N ALA A 284 0.46 -11.43 -0.16
CA ALA A 284 1.24 -10.62 0.78
C ALA A 284 0.61 -9.24 1.01
N GLY A 285 0.86 -8.65 2.18
CA GLY A 285 0.45 -7.26 2.45
C GLY A 285 1.21 -6.28 1.55
N LEU A 286 2.53 -6.20 1.74
CA LEU A 286 3.45 -5.46 0.87
C LEU A 286 4.43 -6.43 0.23
N SER A 287 4.46 -6.44 -1.11
CA SER A 287 5.38 -7.26 -1.90
C SER A 287 6.27 -6.36 -2.76
N ILE A 288 7.58 -6.51 -2.60
CA ILE A 288 8.60 -5.88 -3.41
C ILE A 288 9.30 -7.02 -4.17
N GLU A 289 9.10 -7.08 -5.48
CA GLU A 289 9.53 -8.20 -6.34
C GLU A 289 10.32 -7.67 -7.52
N ALA A 290 11.59 -7.33 -7.28
CA ALA A 290 12.48 -6.93 -8.35
C ALA A 290 12.80 -8.16 -9.23
N VAL A 291 12.61 -8.01 -10.54
CA VAL A 291 12.94 -9.02 -11.56
C VAL A 291 14.16 -8.59 -12.38
N ALA A 292 14.57 -9.39 -13.36
CA ALA A 292 15.73 -9.10 -14.19
C ALA A 292 15.58 -7.73 -14.89
N GLY A 293 16.58 -6.88 -14.72
CA GLY A 293 16.62 -5.51 -15.24
C GLY A 293 15.94 -4.46 -14.35
N ASP A 294 15.17 -4.88 -13.34
CA ASP A 294 14.45 -3.98 -12.45
C ASP A 294 15.26 -3.61 -11.20
N THR A 295 15.00 -2.40 -10.70
CA THR A 295 15.60 -1.90 -9.46
C THR A 295 14.53 -1.28 -8.57
N VAL A 296 14.57 -1.63 -7.29
CA VAL A 296 13.77 -1.05 -6.21
C VAL A 296 14.74 -0.50 -5.17
N HIS A 297 14.74 0.81 -4.98
CA HIS A 297 15.60 1.44 -3.98
C HIS A 297 15.03 2.75 -3.44
N ASN A 298 15.60 3.21 -2.33
CA ASN A 298 15.14 4.38 -1.60
C ASN A 298 13.68 4.21 -1.12
N VAL A 299 13.46 3.16 -0.34
CA VAL A 299 12.13 2.79 0.19
C VAL A 299 12.06 3.15 1.68
N SER A 300 10.99 3.81 2.09
CA SER A 300 10.72 4.17 3.49
C SER A 300 9.30 3.78 3.88
N VAL A 301 9.15 2.93 4.90
CA VAL A 301 7.87 2.53 5.46
C VAL A 301 7.88 2.86 6.94
N ARG A 302 7.01 3.78 7.38
CA ARG A 302 7.00 4.33 8.73
C ARG A 302 5.63 4.26 9.38
N GLY A 303 5.54 3.75 10.61
CA GLY A 303 4.27 3.69 11.35
C GLY A 303 3.18 2.93 10.59
N SER A 304 3.57 2.01 9.72
CA SER A 304 2.69 1.30 8.77
C SER A 304 2.80 -0.20 9.01
N GLY A 305 1.87 -0.99 8.49
CA GLY A 305 1.80 -2.39 8.86
C GLY A 305 1.13 -3.29 7.86
N ALA A 306 1.30 -4.59 8.09
CA ALA A 306 0.67 -5.65 7.32
C ALA A 306 0.14 -6.72 8.27
N ALA A 307 -1.15 -7.06 8.15
CA ALA A 307 -1.77 -8.00 9.07
C ALA A 307 -2.75 -8.96 8.41
N GLY A 308 -2.87 -10.17 8.98
CA GLY A 308 -3.89 -11.15 8.57
C GLY A 308 -3.76 -11.65 7.14
N ASN A 309 -2.62 -11.43 6.47
CA ASN A 309 -2.44 -11.87 5.10
C ASN A 309 -2.23 -13.40 5.05
N SER A 310 -2.82 -14.09 4.07
CA SER A 310 -2.62 -15.54 3.88
C SER A 310 -1.22 -15.90 3.36
N GLY A 311 -0.44 -14.91 2.92
CA GLY A 311 0.99 -15.01 2.66
C GLY A 311 1.84 -14.33 3.74
N GLY A 312 3.01 -13.83 3.36
CA GLY A 312 3.87 -13.04 4.25
C GLY A 312 3.32 -11.62 4.49
N GLY A 313 3.72 -11.00 5.61
CA GLY A 313 3.35 -9.61 5.87
C GLY A 313 4.04 -8.65 4.91
N ILE A 314 5.37 -8.63 4.95
CA ILE A 314 6.22 -7.84 4.06
C ILE A 314 7.22 -8.77 3.37
N VAL A 315 7.16 -8.81 2.04
CA VAL A 315 8.03 -9.65 1.20
C VAL A 315 8.91 -8.74 0.36
N ILE A 316 10.22 -8.96 0.42
CA ILE A 316 11.23 -8.32 -0.43
C ILE A 316 11.99 -9.45 -1.10
N SER A 317 11.79 -9.58 -2.41
CA SER A 317 12.36 -10.67 -3.19
C SER A 317 13.04 -10.14 -4.44
N THR A 318 14.28 -10.58 -4.64
CA THR A 318 14.98 -10.49 -5.92
C THR A 318 15.05 -11.87 -6.53
N ILE A 319 14.79 -11.98 -7.83
CA ILE A 319 15.11 -13.23 -8.53
C ILE A 319 16.64 -13.42 -8.57
N PRO A 320 17.16 -14.65 -8.72
CA PRO A 320 18.60 -14.93 -8.82
C PRO A 320 19.26 -14.42 -10.13
N ASP A 321 19.12 -13.14 -10.42
CA ASP A 321 19.66 -12.45 -11.59
C ASP A 321 20.52 -11.26 -11.14
N PRO A 322 21.74 -11.06 -11.69
CA PRO A 322 22.66 -10.00 -11.27
C PRO A 322 22.14 -8.57 -11.54
N THR A 323 21.12 -8.43 -12.38
CA THR A 323 20.51 -7.15 -12.74
C THR A 323 19.26 -6.83 -11.92
N SER A 324 18.74 -7.80 -11.14
CA SER A 324 17.63 -7.61 -10.22
C SER A 324 18.13 -7.04 -8.89
N LYS A 325 17.71 -5.83 -8.53
CA LYS A 325 18.24 -5.13 -7.34
C LYS A 325 17.15 -4.61 -6.41
N ALA A 326 17.19 -5.02 -5.15
CA ALA A 326 16.37 -4.47 -4.07
C ALA A 326 17.29 -4.04 -2.92
N PHE A 327 17.45 -2.73 -2.71
CA PHE A 327 18.35 -2.20 -1.70
C PHE A 327 17.92 -0.85 -1.11
N GLU A 328 18.60 -0.38 -0.06
CA GLU A 328 18.35 0.93 0.57
C GLU A 328 16.89 1.12 0.98
N MET A 329 16.46 0.29 1.94
CA MET A 329 15.09 0.31 2.44
C MET A 329 15.08 0.47 3.96
N THR A 330 14.12 1.23 4.48
CA THR A 330 13.91 1.38 5.92
C THR A 330 12.46 1.12 6.27
N PHE A 331 12.24 0.16 7.16
CA PHE A 331 10.97 -0.13 7.82
C PHE A 331 11.15 0.29 9.28
N SER A 332 10.36 1.25 9.73
CA SER A 332 10.48 1.84 11.06
C SER A 332 9.13 1.93 11.74
N ASP A 333 9.05 1.52 13.02
CA ASP A 333 7.78 1.45 13.74
C ASP A 333 6.72 0.66 12.95
N ALA A 334 7.15 -0.42 12.30
CA ALA A 334 6.25 -1.24 11.50
C ALA A 334 5.46 -2.20 12.40
N ARG A 335 4.21 -2.49 12.02
CA ARG A 335 3.35 -3.48 12.70
C ARG A 335 3.04 -4.63 11.78
N VAL A 336 3.69 -5.77 12.00
CA VAL A 336 3.56 -6.94 11.12
C VAL A 336 3.05 -8.13 11.93
N VAL A 337 1.75 -8.41 11.77
CA VAL A 337 0.98 -9.18 12.76
C VAL A 337 0.14 -10.27 12.12
N ALA A 338 0.17 -11.47 12.69
CA ALA A 338 -0.78 -12.55 12.37
C ALA A 338 -0.90 -12.89 10.88
N ASN A 339 0.20 -12.79 10.13
CA ASN A 339 0.28 -13.26 8.76
C ASN A 339 0.51 -14.79 8.74
N GLN A 340 0.02 -15.47 7.72
CA GLN A 340 0.15 -16.93 7.60
C GLN A 340 1.53 -17.38 7.08
N GLY A 341 2.33 -16.44 6.55
CA GLY A 341 3.75 -16.60 6.26
C GLY A 341 4.65 -15.97 7.33
N ASN A 342 5.87 -15.60 6.95
CA ASN A 342 6.77 -14.83 7.81
C ASN A 342 6.25 -13.40 7.99
N GLY A 343 6.69 -12.73 9.07
CA GLY A 343 6.49 -11.30 9.21
C GLY A 343 7.21 -10.54 8.10
N PHE A 344 8.54 -10.62 8.10
CA PHE A 344 9.39 -10.13 7.01
C PHE A 344 10.06 -11.31 6.29
N THR A 345 10.06 -11.27 4.96
CA THR A 345 10.87 -12.17 4.11
C THR A 345 11.79 -11.34 3.24
N LEU A 346 13.10 -11.57 3.33
CA LEU A 346 14.13 -10.90 2.56
C LEU A 346 14.93 -11.93 1.77
N VAL A 347 14.77 -11.88 0.45
CA VAL A 347 15.36 -12.81 -0.49
C VAL A 347 16.25 -12.01 -1.45
N GLY A 348 17.57 -12.12 -1.26
CA GLY A 348 18.58 -11.37 -2.02
C GLY A 348 18.52 -9.85 -1.87
N ALA A 349 17.86 -9.35 -0.82
CA ALA A 349 17.78 -7.94 -0.50
C ALA A 349 19.00 -7.48 0.31
N THR A 350 19.45 -6.25 0.10
CA THR A 350 20.63 -5.70 0.80
C THR A 350 20.37 -4.32 1.37
N ALA A 351 21.11 -3.92 2.41
CA ALA A 351 20.96 -2.60 3.03
C ALA A 351 19.51 -2.27 3.46
N VAL A 352 18.76 -3.28 3.89
CA VAL A 352 17.42 -3.14 4.48
C VAL A 352 17.54 -2.97 5.99
N LYS A 353 16.84 -1.97 6.53
CA LYS A 353 16.78 -1.68 7.96
C LYS A 353 15.37 -1.94 8.48
N ILE A 354 15.22 -2.84 9.44
CA ILE A 354 13.98 -3.12 10.16
C ILE A 354 14.17 -2.63 11.59
N LEU A 355 13.51 -1.53 11.93
CA LEU A 355 13.80 -0.72 13.11
C LEU A 355 12.58 -0.55 13.99
N ALA A 356 12.74 -0.75 15.30
CA ALA A 356 11.72 -0.43 16.31
C ALA A 356 10.32 -0.99 15.99
N SER A 357 10.25 -2.15 15.32
CA SER A 357 9.02 -2.71 14.78
C SER A 357 8.44 -3.79 15.68
N GLN A 358 7.11 -3.96 15.63
CA GLN A 358 6.37 -5.01 16.30
C GLN A 358 6.06 -6.12 15.30
N ILE A 359 6.65 -7.30 15.51
CA ILE A 359 6.57 -8.43 14.59
C ILE A 359 6.09 -9.64 15.37
N ARG A 360 4.79 -9.94 15.30
CA ARG A 360 4.21 -10.93 16.20
C ARG A 360 3.13 -11.79 15.59
N ASP A 361 2.98 -12.96 16.19
CA ASP A 361 1.90 -13.91 15.92
C ASP A 361 1.83 -14.36 14.46
N ASN A 362 2.88 -14.13 13.66
CA ASN A 362 2.97 -14.63 12.30
C ASN A 362 3.20 -16.14 12.36
N ARG A 363 2.58 -16.90 11.47
CA ARG A 363 2.70 -18.36 11.48
C ARG A 363 4.12 -18.84 11.12
N GLY A 364 4.84 -18.07 10.29
CA GLY A 364 6.24 -18.30 9.95
C GLY A 364 7.21 -17.65 10.94
N ASP A 365 8.42 -17.37 10.47
CA ASP A 365 9.42 -16.63 11.24
C ASP A 365 9.01 -15.17 11.44
N GLY A 366 9.59 -14.51 12.45
CA GLY A 366 9.45 -13.07 12.59
C GLY A 366 10.10 -12.33 11.42
N ILE A 367 11.41 -12.51 11.27
CA ILE A 367 12.21 -11.98 10.14
C ILE A 367 13.00 -13.13 9.54
N ALA A 368 12.83 -13.38 8.24
CA ALA A 368 13.57 -14.40 7.50
C ALA A 368 14.47 -13.76 6.44
N PHE A 369 15.78 -13.96 6.56
CA PHE A 369 16.77 -13.67 5.53
C PHE A 369 17.11 -14.97 4.78
N ASP A 370 17.23 -14.90 3.45
CA ASP A 370 17.85 -15.98 2.66
C ASP A 370 19.39 -15.84 2.61
N ASP A 371 20.07 -16.82 2.02
CA ASP A 371 21.53 -16.85 1.91
C ASP A 371 22.11 -15.70 1.05
N ARG A 372 21.28 -15.04 0.24
CA ARG A 372 21.68 -13.93 -0.62
C ARG A 372 21.42 -12.57 0.03
N ALA A 373 20.59 -12.52 1.07
CA ALA A 373 20.29 -11.31 1.80
C ALA A 373 21.46 -10.96 2.73
N THR A 374 22.11 -9.84 2.48
CA THR A 374 23.34 -9.44 3.19
C THR A 374 23.33 -7.95 3.56
N SER A 375 24.12 -7.58 4.56
CA SER A 375 24.25 -6.17 4.98
C SER A 375 22.92 -5.54 5.41
N ASN A 376 21.98 -6.36 5.92
CA ASN A 376 20.73 -5.88 6.47
C ASN A 376 20.87 -5.68 7.98
N LEU A 377 19.97 -4.88 8.56
CA LEU A 377 19.94 -4.55 9.99
C LEU A 377 18.54 -4.79 10.54
N ALA A 378 18.43 -5.69 11.52
CA ALA A 378 17.26 -5.80 12.38
C ALA A 378 17.60 -5.28 13.77
N ASN A 379 17.15 -4.06 14.10
CA ASN A 379 17.51 -3.41 15.36
C ASN A 379 16.30 -2.86 16.15
N GLY A 380 16.27 -3.17 17.46
CA GLY A 380 15.29 -2.58 18.37
C GLY A 380 13.87 -3.13 18.22
N ASN A 381 13.68 -4.27 17.56
CA ASN A 381 12.36 -4.82 17.28
C ASN A 381 11.83 -5.64 18.46
N THR A 382 10.50 -5.71 18.57
CA THR A 382 9.81 -6.67 19.46
C THR A 382 9.26 -7.80 18.62
N ILE A 383 9.81 -9.00 18.78
CA ILE A 383 9.55 -10.16 17.92
C ILE A 383 9.04 -11.33 18.75
N THR A 384 7.71 -11.49 18.85
CA THR A 384 7.08 -12.37 19.86
C THR A 384 5.99 -13.24 19.24
N GLY A 385 5.74 -14.43 19.78
CA GLY A 385 4.57 -15.25 19.40
C GLY A 385 4.54 -15.79 17.97
N ASN A 386 5.60 -15.59 17.18
CA ASN A 386 5.69 -16.14 15.82
C ASN A 386 5.86 -17.67 15.88
N GLY A 387 5.30 -18.40 14.91
CA GLY A 387 5.35 -19.86 14.86
C GLY A 387 6.72 -20.42 14.46
N GLY A 388 7.51 -19.64 13.74
CA GLY A 388 8.91 -19.93 13.39
C GLY A 388 9.90 -19.33 14.39
N VAL A 389 11.16 -19.19 13.97
CA VAL A 389 12.19 -18.53 14.79
C VAL A 389 11.99 -17.00 14.76
N PRO A 390 12.40 -16.25 15.80
CA PRO A 390 12.27 -14.80 15.78
C PRO A 390 13.03 -14.16 14.62
N ILE A 391 14.28 -14.57 14.40
CA ILE A 391 15.09 -14.14 13.26
C ILE A 391 15.82 -15.36 12.69
N ARG A 392 15.65 -15.61 11.38
CA ARG A 392 16.42 -16.59 10.61
C ARG A 392 17.44 -15.87 9.75
N ASP A 393 18.73 -16.13 10.00
CA ASP A 393 19.85 -15.64 9.18
C ASP A 393 20.87 -16.77 8.94
N PRO A 394 20.68 -17.59 7.89
CA PRO A 394 21.56 -18.71 7.61
C PRO A 394 22.96 -18.26 7.14
N SER A 395 23.04 -17.08 6.51
CA SER A 395 24.29 -16.52 6.00
C SER A 395 25.21 -15.96 7.09
N GLY A 396 24.63 -15.51 8.21
CA GLY A 396 25.33 -14.74 9.24
C GLY A 396 25.84 -13.38 8.77
N ALA A 397 25.40 -12.90 7.60
CA ALA A 397 25.87 -11.66 6.98
C ALA A 397 25.00 -10.44 7.33
N ASN A 398 24.03 -10.60 8.23
CA ASN A 398 23.12 -9.55 8.65
C ASN A 398 23.36 -9.18 10.12
N GLU A 399 23.15 -7.91 10.45
CA GLU A 399 23.28 -7.42 11.82
C GLU A 399 21.94 -7.53 12.54
N THR A 400 21.96 -8.15 13.72
CA THR A 400 20.81 -8.20 14.62
C THR A 400 21.23 -7.64 15.98
N SER A 401 20.54 -6.61 16.46
CA SER A 401 20.94 -5.93 17.69
C SER A 401 19.73 -5.38 18.45
N ASN A 402 19.80 -5.37 19.79
CA ASN A 402 18.79 -4.78 20.67
C ASN A 402 17.33 -5.25 20.44
N ASN A 403 17.11 -6.45 19.90
CA ASN A 403 15.78 -7.01 19.71
C ASN A 403 15.26 -7.67 21.00
N SER A 404 13.96 -7.57 21.26
CA SER A 404 13.25 -8.28 22.32
C SER A 404 12.49 -9.46 21.71
N PHE A 405 12.49 -10.60 22.41
CA PHE A 405 11.90 -11.87 21.95
C PHE A 405 10.83 -12.40 22.90
#